data_AF-A0A8R7TBI8-F1
#
_entry.id   AF-A0A8R7TBI8-F1
#
_cell.length_a   1.000
_cell.length_b   1.000
_cell.length_c   1.000
_cell.angle_alpha   90.00
_cell.angle_beta   90.00
_cell.angle_gamma   90.00
#
_symmetry.space_group_name_H-M   'P 1'
#
loop_
_entity.id
_entity.type
_entity.pdbx_description
1 polymer ?
#
loop_
_entity_poly.entity_id
_entity_poly.type
_entity_poly.pdbx_seq_one_letter_code
_entity_poly.pdbx_strand_id
1 'polypeptide(L)'
;MVDTLEDTMDGMKAILFFLELYPRMIRQPCGTYLFLDNCMFGRQTERQWILNFLISPGATPDLAVLPIVGPIRVGKSTLVENVCRDGSVRDRFSMILFFPESSLKDEGVVDLRDNNIKFRHQNCASQNRLLIIIETDKDINEETSRRLKSSATCMTPCGESKIIITSRSDRIVNLGTTEALRLDYLSQEAYWHFFKSIAFGSINPGEHPKLATMAMEIALEQTQCFTSARIVAELLQHNFNARFWRTVLECVRESKQINHIMFGQH
;
A
#
# COMPACT_ATOMS: atom_id res chain seq x y z
N MET A 1 -32.55 1.96 -9.86
CA MET A 1 -31.13 2.11 -10.26
C MET A 1 -30.64 3.57 -10.17
N VAL A 2 -31.52 4.52 -9.79
CA VAL A 2 -31.15 5.94 -9.55
C VAL A 2 -30.87 6.16 -8.05
N ASP A 3 -31.64 5.51 -7.17
CA ASP A 3 -31.52 5.62 -5.70
C ASP A 3 -30.10 5.28 -5.17
N THR A 4 -29.41 4.35 -5.81
CA THR A 4 -28.05 3.92 -5.42
C THR A 4 -26.97 4.96 -5.76
N LEU A 5 -27.20 5.78 -6.78
CA LEU A 5 -26.31 6.89 -7.14
C LEU A 5 -26.55 8.10 -6.21
N GLU A 6 -27.80 8.30 -5.81
CA GLU A 6 -28.20 9.39 -4.92
C GLU A 6 -27.68 9.15 -3.49
N ASP A 7 -27.77 7.91 -2.98
CA ASP A 7 -27.22 7.52 -1.68
C ASP A 7 -25.68 7.61 -1.63
N THR A 8 -25.01 7.24 -2.73
CA THR A 8 -23.53 7.37 -2.83
C THR A 8 -23.11 8.83 -2.93
N MET A 9 -23.88 9.67 -3.64
CA MET A 9 -23.69 11.11 -3.67
C MET A 9 -23.90 11.75 -2.29
N ASP A 10 -24.87 11.28 -1.51
CA ASP A 10 -25.15 11.80 -0.17
C ASP A 10 -24.07 11.39 0.85
N GLY A 11 -23.55 10.16 0.77
CA GLY A 11 -22.38 9.74 1.54
C GLY A 11 -21.12 10.56 1.19
N MET A 12 -20.92 10.87 -0.09
CA MET A 12 -19.83 11.76 -0.55
C MET A 12 -20.04 13.21 -0.10
N LYS A 13 -21.28 13.71 -0.09
CA LYS A 13 -21.62 15.05 0.44
C LYS A 13 -21.36 15.14 1.93
N ALA A 14 -21.65 14.10 2.70
CA ALA A 14 -21.33 14.06 4.13
C ALA A 14 -19.82 14.19 4.36
N ILE A 15 -19.01 13.42 3.62
CA ILE A 15 -17.53 13.51 3.68
C ILE A 15 -17.06 14.90 3.24
N LEU A 16 -17.60 15.46 2.16
CA LEU A 16 -17.25 16.78 1.65
C LEU A 16 -17.61 17.89 2.66
N PHE A 17 -18.78 17.79 3.28
CA PHE A 17 -19.25 18.69 4.32
C PHE A 17 -18.33 18.63 5.56
N PHE A 18 -17.88 17.45 5.97
CA PHE A 18 -16.87 17.31 7.03
C PHE A 18 -15.52 17.94 6.66
N LEU A 19 -15.11 17.88 5.38
CA LEU A 19 -13.87 18.50 4.89
C LEU A 19 -13.99 20.03 4.77
N GLU A 20 -15.17 20.56 4.45
CA GLU A 20 -15.43 22.00 4.34
C GLU A 20 -15.52 22.71 5.70
N LEU A 21 -15.96 22.01 6.76
CA LEU A 21 -16.04 22.55 8.12
C LEU A 21 -14.70 22.51 8.88
N TYR A 22 -13.69 21.83 8.35
CA TYR A 22 -12.36 21.76 8.95
C TYR A 22 -11.47 22.94 8.48
N PRO A 23 -10.77 23.65 9.38
CA PRO A 23 -9.80 24.66 8.96
C PRO A 23 -8.75 24.02 8.04
N ARG A 24 -8.43 24.72 6.93
CA ARG A 24 -7.50 24.24 5.90
C ARG A 24 -6.24 23.65 6.54
N MET A 25 -6.05 22.34 6.32
CA MET A 25 -4.96 21.55 6.87
C MET A 25 -3.60 22.21 6.59
N ILE A 26 -2.97 22.78 7.62
CA ILE A 26 -1.55 23.08 7.58
C ILE A 26 -0.84 21.73 7.66
N ARG A 27 -0.28 21.29 6.54
CA ARG A 27 0.48 20.04 6.40
C ARG A 27 1.65 20.02 7.38
N GLN A 28 1.50 19.30 8.49
CA GLN A 28 2.63 18.70 9.19
C GLN A 28 2.75 17.25 8.70
N PRO A 29 3.95 16.72 8.42
CA PRO A 29 4.07 15.39 7.83
C PRO A 29 3.80 14.31 8.89
N CYS A 30 2.54 13.92 9.09
CA CYS A 30 2.13 12.71 9.79
C CYS A 30 2.44 11.45 8.94
N GLY A 31 3.71 11.30 8.56
CA GLY A 31 4.29 10.04 8.06
C GLY A 31 4.91 9.21 9.18
N THR A 32 5.20 9.81 10.33
CA THR A 32 5.90 9.21 11.48
C THR A 32 5.16 8.05 12.15
N TYR A 33 3.83 8.00 12.07
CA TYR A 33 3.07 6.95 12.76
C TYR A 33 2.78 5.73 11.88
N LEU A 34 2.68 5.91 10.55
CA LEU A 34 2.70 4.77 9.62
C LEU A 34 4.10 4.16 9.52
N PHE A 35 5.13 5.01 9.67
CA PHE A 35 6.53 4.64 9.58
C PHE A 35 7.28 4.98 10.86
N LEU A 36 7.46 3.98 11.75
CA LEU A 36 8.36 4.09 12.89
C LEU A 36 9.78 3.71 12.44
N ASP A 37 10.78 4.57 12.67
CA ASP A 37 12.15 4.39 12.18
C ASP A 37 12.21 4.06 10.68
N ASN A 38 11.43 4.80 9.89
CA ASN A 38 11.21 4.57 8.47
C ASN A 38 10.61 3.20 8.13
N CYS A 39 10.19 2.35 9.06
CA CYS A 39 9.61 1.03 8.80
C CYS A 39 8.08 1.06 8.90
N MET A 40 7.40 0.47 7.91
CA MET A 40 5.95 0.34 7.96
C MET A 40 5.52 -0.49 9.18
N PHE A 41 4.53 0.01 9.93
CA PHE A 41 4.04 -0.67 11.14
C PHE A 41 3.62 -2.12 10.84
N GLY A 42 4.11 -3.06 11.66
CA GLY A 42 3.77 -4.48 11.60
C GLY A 42 4.29 -5.20 10.35
N ARG A 43 5.23 -4.60 9.61
CA ARG A 43 5.79 -5.14 8.36
C ARG A 43 7.31 -5.28 8.36
N GLN A 44 7.91 -5.35 9.54
CA GLN A 44 9.37 -5.33 9.68
C GLN A 44 10.00 -6.58 9.06
N THR A 45 9.40 -7.75 9.28
CA THR A 45 9.87 -9.02 8.73
C THR A 45 9.78 -9.02 7.21
N GLU A 46 8.65 -8.60 6.64
CA GLU A 46 8.42 -8.56 5.20
C GLU A 46 9.30 -7.51 4.52
N ARG A 47 9.50 -6.34 5.16
CA ARG A 47 10.47 -5.34 4.71
C ARG A 47 11.88 -5.95 4.64
N GLN A 48 12.33 -6.61 5.70
CA GLN A 48 13.67 -7.19 5.75
C GLN A 48 13.84 -8.28 4.70
N TRP A 49 12.81 -9.07 4.44
CA TRP A 49 12.81 -10.05 3.34
C TRP A 49 13.06 -9.37 2.00
N ILE A 50 12.31 -8.32 1.66
CA ILE A 50 12.50 -7.61 0.38
C ILE A 50 13.90 -6.99 0.33
N LEU A 51 14.41 -6.42 1.42
CA LEU A 51 15.77 -5.88 1.48
C LEU A 51 16.83 -6.96 1.22
N ASN A 52 16.71 -8.13 1.87
CA ASN A 52 17.60 -9.25 1.65
C ASN A 52 17.55 -9.72 0.19
N PHE A 53 16.35 -9.82 -0.38
CA PHE A 53 16.18 -10.12 -1.80
C PHE A 53 16.86 -9.09 -2.68
N LEU A 54 16.75 -7.78 -2.39
CA LEU A 54 17.29 -6.71 -3.23
C LEU A 54 18.81 -6.57 -3.12
N ILE A 55 19.38 -6.73 -1.93
CA ILE A 55 20.80 -6.50 -1.65
C ILE A 55 21.66 -7.73 -2.03
N SER A 56 21.14 -8.95 -1.81
CA SER A 56 21.89 -10.18 -2.09
C SER A 56 22.30 -10.27 -3.56
N PRO A 57 23.51 -10.69 -3.90
CA PRO A 57 23.88 -10.94 -5.30
C PRO A 57 22.95 -12.01 -5.90
N GLY A 58 22.62 -11.88 -7.18
CA GLY A 58 21.82 -12.89 -7.88
C GLY A 58 22.58 -14.21 -7.91
N ALA A 59 21.92 -15.31 -7.54
CA ALA A 59 22.54 -16.64 -7.58
C ALA A 59 22.74 -17.15 -9.02
N THR A 60 22.02 -16.58 -9.99
CA THR A 60 22.08 -16.93 -11.41
C THR A 60 22.25 -15.68 -12.27
N PRO A 61 22.71 -15.82 -13.54
CA PRO A 61 22.77 -14.72 -14.50
C PRO A 61 21.40 -14.17 -14.88
N ASP A 62 20.33 -14.93 -14.59
CA ASP A 62 18.97 -14.59 -14.94
C ASP A 62 18.41 -13.48 -14.05
N LEU A 63 17.49 -12.72 -14.64
CA LEU A 63 16.81 -11.61 -13.98
C LEU A 63 15.98 -12.11 -12.79
N ALA A 64 16.38 -11.72 -11.57
CA ALA A 64 15.70 -12.17 -10.36
C ALA A 64 14.34 -11.48 -10.19
N VAL A 65 13.29 -12.26 -9.93
CA VAL A 65 11.90 -11.81 -9.81
C VAL A 65 11.33 -12.22 -8.44
N LEU A 66 10.87 -11.23 -7.67
CA LEU A 66 10.15 -11.42 -6.41
C LEU A 66 8.65 -11.10 -6.58
N PRO A 67 7.77 -12.11 -6.52
CA PRO A 67 6.33 -11.90 -6.42
C PRO A 67 5.94 -11.48 -5.00
N ILE A 68 5.05 -10.50 -4.89
CA ILE A 68 4.40 -10.09 -3.63
C ILE A 68 2.88 -10.21 -3.82
N VAL A 69 2.27 -11.13 -3.11
CA VAL A 69 0.83 -11.43 -3.22
C VAL A 69 0.13 -11.04 -1.93
N GLY A 70 -1.11 -10.58 -2.04
CA GLY A 70 -1.93 -10.33 -0.86
C GLY A 70 -3.24 -9.62 -1.18
N PRO A 71 -4.14 -9.49 -0.20
CA PRO A 71 -5.44 -8.87 -0.39
C PRO A 71 -5.38 -7.42 -0.89
N ILE A 72 -6.53 -6.91 -1.33
CA ILE A 72 -6.71 -5.50 -1.66
C ILE A 72 -6.39 -4.63 -0.44
N ARG A 73 -5.72 -3.47 -0.64
CA ARG A 73 -5.40 -2.49 0.41
C ARG A 73 -4.57 -3.01 1.61
N VAL A 74 -4.01 -4.21 1.52
CA VAL A 74 -3.15 -4.80 2.57
C VAL A 74 -1.79 -4.06 2.75
N GLY A 75 -1.43 -3.18 1.81
CA GLY A 75 -0.24 -2.33 1.88
C GLY A 75 0.95 -2.78 1.03
N LYS A 76 0.77 -3.67 0.03
CA LYS A 76 1.85 -4.13 -0.88
C LYS A 76 2.65 -2.98 -1.48
N SER A 77 1.97 -2.05 -2.16
CA SER A 77 2.59 -0.89 -2.82
C SER A 77 3.33 0.00 -1.83
N THR A 78 2.73 0.23 -0.66
CA THR A 78 3.30 1.02 0.43
C THR A 78 4.58 0.38 0.98
N LEU A 79 4.59 -0.94 1.14
CA LEU A 79 5.77 -1.69 1.60
C LEU A 79 6.90 -1.62 0.57
N VAL A 80 6.61 -1.82 -0.72
CA VAL A 80 7.62 -1.72 -1.78
C VAL A 80 8.16 -0.30 -1.88
N GLU A 81 7.28 0.71 -1.81
CA GLU A 81 7.70 2.11 -1.82
C GLU A 81 8.60 2.44 -0.61
N ASN A 82 8.28 1.88 0.56
CA ASN A 82 9.10 2.03 1.75
C ASN A 82 10.53 1.48 1.55
N VAL A 83 10.64 0.28 0.99
CA VAL A 83 11.94 -0.35 0.69
C VAL A 83 12.73 0.45 -0.37
N CYS A 84 12.05 1.01 -1.37
CA CYS A 84 12.71 1.84 -2.40
C CYS A 84 13.29 3.17 -1.86
N ARG A 85 12.91 3.57 -0.65
CA ARG A 85 13.48 4.73 0.04
C ARG A 85 14.74 4.40 0.83
N ASP A 86 15.04 3.11 1.03
CA ASP A 86 16.23 2.65 1.74
C ASP A 86 17.51 3.08 1.00
N GLY A 87 18.49 3.62 1.75
CA GLY A 87 19.75 4.10 1.19
C GLY A 87 20.50 2.99 0.45
N SER A 88 20.56 1.80 1.03
CA SER A 88 21.26 0.64 0.46
C SER A 88 20.67 0.21 -0.88
N VAL A 89 19.35 0.35 -1.05
CA VAL A 89 18.65 0.05 -2.31
C VAL A 89 18.97 1.12 -3.35
N ARG A 90 18.93 2.40 -2.97
CA ARG A 90 19.24 3.53 -3.87
C ARG A 90 20.71 3.57 -4.29
N ASP A 91 21.62 3.11 -3.44
CA ASP A 91 23.04 3.01 -3.76
C ASP A 91 23.30 1.84 -4.72
N ARG A 92 22.52 0.75 -4.60
CA ARG A 92 22.68 -0.46 -5.42
C ARG A 92 22.08 -0.33 -6.83
N PHE A 93 20.95 0.36 -6.99
CA PHE A 93 20.24 0.46 -8.27
C PHE A 93 20.31 1.89 -8.81
N SER A 94 20.88 2.06 -10.01
CA SER A 94 20.96 3.36 -10.70
C SER A 94 19.61 3.89 -11.09
N MET A 95 18.61 3.02 -11.25
CA MET A 95 17.26 3.44 -11.60
C MET A 95 16.22 2.54 -10.96
N ILE A 96 15.16 3.15 -10.44
CA ILE A 96 13.97 2.44 -9.96
C ILE A 96 12.80 2.85 -10.85
N LEU A 97 12.29 1.90 -11.63
CA LEU A 97 11.19 2.06 -12.56
C LEU A 97 9.91 1.48 -11.95
N PHE A 98 8.82 2.25 -12.00
CA PHE A 98 7.53 1.82 -11.48
C PHE A 98 6.44 1.85 -12.56
N PHE A 99 5.79 0.71 -12.71
CA PHE A 99 4.71 0.45 -13.66
C PHE A 99 3.43 0.21 -12.86
N PRO A 100 2.56 1.23 -12.71
CA PRO A 100 1.27 1.06 -12.06
C PRO A 100 0.35 0.17 -12.88
N GLU A 101 -0.65 -0.42 -12.23
CA GLU A 101 -1.68 -1.29 -12.80
C GLU A 101 -2.27 -0.77 -14.13
N SER A 102 -2.54 0.53 -14.20
CA SER A 102 -3.08 1.20 -15.40
C SER A 102 -2.15 1.18 -16.63
N SER A 103 -0.90 0.75 -16.46
CA SER A 103 0.09 0.68 -17.55
C SER A 103 0.04 -0.66 -18.28
N LEU A 104 -0.74 -1.62 -17.78
CA LEU A 104 -0.97 -2.91 -18.43
C LEU A 104 -2.06 -2.72 -19.49
N LYS A 105 -1.69 -2.87 -20.76
CA LYS A 105 -2.67 -2.92 -21.87
C LYS A 105 -3.56 -4.16 -21.71
N ASP A 106 -4.69 -4.23 -22.41
CA ASP A 106 -5.65 -5.35 -22.28
C ASP A 106 -5.06 -6.73 -22.56
N GLU A 107 -3.93 -6.81 -23.26
CA GLU A 107 -3.16 -8.03 -23.49
C GLU A 107 -2.20 -8.41 -22.33
N GLY A 108 -2.24 -7.66 -21.22
CA GLY A 108 -1.34 -7.80 -20.05
C GLY A 108 0.10 -7.34 -20.31
N VAL A 109 0.39 -6.82 -21.50
CA VAL A 109 1.74 -6.41 -21.88
C VAL A 109 2.08 -5.06 -21.23
N VAL A 110 3.14 -5.04 -20.42
CA VAL A 110 3.80 -3.78 -20.06
C VAL A 110 4.73 -3.41 -21.20
N ASP A 111 4.39 -2.35 -21.92
CA ASP A 111 5.35 -1.71 -22.80
C ASP A 111 6.30 -0.88 -21.94
N LEU A 112 7.47 -1.46 -21.64
CA LEU A 112 8.50 -0.80 -20.83
C LEU A 112 9.15 0.40 -21.54
N ARG A 113 8.72 0.73 -22.77
CA ARG A 113 9.11 1.95 -23.51
C ARG A 113 7.99 3.00 -23.55
N ASP A 114 6.82 2.71 -22.97
CA ASP A 114 5.66 3.59 -23.00
C ASP A 114 5.81 4.78 -22.02
N ASN A 115 5.12 5.88 -22.29
CA ASN A 115 5.23 7.15 -21.55
C ASN A 115 4.67 7.10 -20.11
N ASN A 116 4.16 5.94 -19.67
CA ASN A 116 3.55 5.75 -18.35
C ASN A 116 4.53 5.30 -17.26
N ILE A 117 5.83 5.23 -17.56
CA ILE A 117 6.89 4.89 -16.61
C ILE A 117 6.99 5.99 -15.54
N LYS A 118 6.79 5.63 -14.28
CA LYS A 118 7.09 6.51 -13.15
C LYS A 118 8.51 6.24 -12.66
N PHE A 119 9.39 7.22 -12.83
CA PHE A 119 10.73 7.19 -12.26
C PHE A 119 10.66 7.47 -10.77
N ARG A 120 11.06 6.48 -9.95
CA ARG A 120 11.10 6.63 -8.47
C ARG A 120 12.47 7.03 -7.97
N HIS A 121 13.52 6.70 -8.71
CA HIS A 121 14.90 7.04 -8.39
C HIS A 121 15.77 6.97 -9.65
N GLN A 122 16.71 7.91 -9.78
CA GLN A 122 17.77 7.88 -10.78
C GLN A 122 19.07 8.38 -10.16
N ASN A 123 20.12 7.58 -10.25
CA ASN A 123 21.48 7.90 -9.82
C ASN A 123 22.44 7.56 -10.97
N CYS A 124 22.94 8.59 -11.65
CA CYS A 124 23.83 8.44 -12.79
C CYS A 124 25.27 8.04 -12.41
N ALA A 125 25.60 7.97 -11.12
CA ALA A 125 26.94 7.64 -10.62
C ALA A 125 27.12 6.15 -10.27
N SER A 126 26.04 5.36 -10.22
CA SER A 126 26.09 3.95 -9.85
C SER A 126 26.16 3.00 -11.05
N GLN A 127 26.50 1.73 -10.80
CA GLN A 127 26.49 0.67 -11.81
C GLN A 127 25.12 0.60 -12.49
N ASN A 128 25.08 0.28 -13.78
CA ASN A 128 23.88 0.35 -14.63
C ASN A 128 22.86 -0.77 -14.32
N ARG A 129 22.38 -0.81 -13.08
CA ARG A 129 21.49 -1.82 -12.49
C ARG A 129 20.12 -1.22 -12.28
N LEU A 130 19.09 -1.90 -12.77
CA LEU A 130 17.71 -1.45 -12.67
C LEU A 130 16.93 -2.26 -11.64
N LEU A 131 16.05 -1.57 -10.91
CA LEU A 131 14.96 -2.19 -10.17
C LEU A 131 13.64 -1.85 -10.87
N ILE A 132 12.92 -2.88 -11.32
CA ILE A 132 11.63 -2.73 -12.00
C ILE A 132 10.52 -3.19 -11.05
N ILE A 133 9.51 -2.35 -10.85
CA ILE A 133 8.38 -2.64 -9.98
C ILE A 133 7.11 -2.63 -10.83
N ILE A 134 6.37 -3.73 -10.83
CA ILE A 134 5.15 -3.92 -11.61
C ILE A 134 3.99 -4.17 -10.66
N GLU A 135 2.96 -3.34 -10.75
CA GLU A 135 1.66 -3.57 -10.11
C GLU A 135 0.69 -4.17 -11.12
N THR A 136 0.05 -5.29 -10.76
CA THR A 136 -0.95 -5.96 -11.61
C THR A 136 -2.08 -6.49 -10.76
N ASP A 137 -3.32 -6.28 -11.19
CA ASP A 137 -4.48 -6.96 -10.62
C ASP A 137 -5.03 -8.05 -11.55
N LYS A 138 -4.66 -7.98 -12.84
CA LYS A 138 -4.96 -8.98 -13.86
C LYS A 138 -4.06 -10.19 -13.71
N ASP A 139 -4.62 -11.33 -14.10
CA ASP A 139 -3.88 -12.56 -14.25
C ASP A 139 -2.89 -12.45 -15.41
N ILE A 140 -1.61 -12.55 -15.09
CA ILE A 140 -0.54 -12.59 -16.08
C ILE A 140 -0.41 -14.04 -16.57
N ASN A 141 -0.69 -14.27 -17.85
CA ASN A 141 -0.44 -15.57 -18.47
C ASN A 141 1.07 -15.76 -18.75
N GLU A 142 1.48 -17.01 -19.05
CA GLU A 142 2.89 -17.34 -19.29
C GLU A 142 3.51 -16.60 -20.48
N GLU A 143 2.73 -16.28 -21.51
CA GLU A 143 3.20 -15.52 -22.67
C GLU A 143 3.53 -14.09 -22.28
N THR A 144 2.64 -13.44 -21.55
CA THR A 144 2.82 -12.10 -21.01
C THR A 144 4.00 -12.04 -20.05
N SER A 145 4.16 -13.04 -19.18
CA SER A 145 5.33 -13.20 -18.31
C SER A 145 6.64 -13.30 -19.08
N ARG A 146 6.70 -14.15 -20.11
CA ARG A 146 7.90 -14.29 -20.95
C ARG A 146 8.25 -12.99 -21.66
N ARG A 147 7.25 -12.27 -22.17
CA ARG A 147 7.45 -10.96 -22.81
C ARG A 147 7.95 -9.91 -21.80
N LEU A 148 7.40 -9.89 -20.60
CA LEU A 148 7.84 -9.03 -19.50
C LEU A 148 9.30 -9.28 -19.14
N LYS A 149 9.67 -10.54 -18.91
CA LYS A 149 11.06 -10.94 -18.64
C LYS A 149 11.97 -10.54 -19.80
N SER A 150 11.58 -10.81 -21.05
CA SER A 150 12.37 -10.46 -22.23
C SER A 150 12.57 -8.95 -22.38
N SER A 151 11.52 -8.17 -22.18
CA SER A 151 11.56 -6.71 -22.24
C SER A 151 12.45 -6.13 -21.13
N ALA A 152 12.31 -6.65 -19.91
CA ALA A 152 13.11 -6.24 -18.78
C ALA A 152 14.59 -6.61 -18.98
N THR A 153 14.90 -7.83 -19.44
CA THR A 153 16.27 -8.23 -19.79
C THR A 153 16.87 -7.33 -20.87
N CYS A 154 16.08 -6.92 -21.87
CA CYS A 154 16.53 -5.97 -22.90
C CYS A 154 16.83 -4.57 -22.33
N MET A 155 16.11 -4.15 -21.29
CA MET A 155 16.36 -2.88 -20.61
C MET A 155 17.51 -2.91 -19.62
N THR A 156 17.96 -4.11 -19.19
CA THR A 156 19.01 -4.26 -18.18
C THR A 156 20.37 -4.45 -18.85
N PRO A 157 21.20 -3.41 -18.95
CA PRO A 157 22.50 -3.47 -19.64
C PRO A 157 23.56 -4.25 -18.84
N CYS A 158 23.29 -4.62 -17.59
CA CYS A 158 24.17 -5.38 -16.71
C CYS A 158 23.40 -6.48 -15.96
N GLY A 159 24.10 -7.56 -15.62
CA GLY A 159 23.62 -8.55 -14.67
C GLY A 159 23.29 -7.91 -13.31
N GLU A 160 22.46 -8.59 -12.51
CA GLU A 160 22.04 -8.20 -11.15
C GLU A 160 20.92 -7.15 -11.01
N SER A 161 20.29 -6.75 -12.12
CA SER A 161 19.00 -6.06 -12.08
C SER A 161 17.91 -6.96 -11.49
N LYS A 162 16.83 -6.38 -10.95
CA LYS A 162 15.77 -7.15 -10.26
C LYS A 162 14.38 -6.64 -10.58
N ILE A 163 13.41 -7.53 -10.48
CA ILE A 163 11.98 -7.23 -10.63
C ILE A 163 11.25 -7.54 -9.32
N ILE A 164 10.35 -6.64 -8.92
CA ILE A 164 9.29 -6.91 -7.95
C ILE A 164 7.95 -6.85 -8.69
N ILE A 165 7.12 -7.88 -8.54
CA ILE A 165 5.76 -7.91 -9.08
C ILE A 165 4.80 -7.97 -7.91
N THR A 166 3.86 -7.03 -7.80
CA THR A 166 2.84 -7.06 -6.74
C THR A 166 1.46 -7.33 -7.32
N SER A 167 0.69 -8.25 -6.72
CA SER A 167 -0.66 -8.57 -7.17
C SER A 167 -1.62 -8.99 -6.06
N ARG A 168 -2.91 -9.00 -6.38
CA ARG A 168 -3.97 -9.66 -5.59
C ARG A 168 -4.08 -11.16 -5.89
N SER A 169 -3.66 -11.59 -7.08
CA SER A 169 -3.81 -12.96 -7.56
C SER A 169 -2.58 -13.81 -7.25
N ASP A 170 -2.77 -15.01 -6.67
CA ASP A 170 -1.70 -15.99 -6.46
C ASP A 170 -1.11 -16.53 -7.79
N ARG A 171 -1.73 -16.25 -8.94
CA ARG A 171 -1.20 -16.70 -10.24
C ARG A 171 0.18 -16.12 -10.55
N ILE A 172 0.53 -14.96 -9.97
CA ILE A 172 1.87 -14.37 -10.18
C ILE A 172 2.99 -15.12 -9.45
N VAL A 173 2.67 -16.03 -8.52
CA VAL A 173 3.67 -16.78 -7.72
C VAL A 173 4.63 -17.55 -8.63
N ASN A 174 4.10 -18.18 -9.68
CA ASN A 174 4.88 -18.98 -10.63
C ASN A 174 5.81 -18.14 -11.51
N LEU A 175 5.62 -16.81 -11.53
CA LEU A 175 6.48 -15.91 -12.30
C LEU A 175 7.80 -15.62 -11.59
N GLY A 176 7.84 -15.84 -10.28
CA GLY A 176 8.99 -15.60 -9.42
C GLY A 176 10.16 -16.54 -9.71
N THR A 177 11.37 -16.02 -9.49
CA THR A 177 12.59 -16.84 -9.40
C THR A 177 12.94 -17.15 -7.95
N THR A 178 12.19 -16.59 -7.00
CA THR A 178 12.30 -16.81 -5.56
C THR A 178 10.92 -17.13 -4.99
N GLU A 179 10.89 -17.59 -3.75
CA GLU A 179 9.64 -17.73 -3.00
C GLU A 179 8.87 -16.41 -2.98
N ALA A 180 7.56 -16.49 -3.21
CA ALA A 180 6.66 -15.34 -3.20
C ALA A 180 6.41 -14.86 -1.77
N LEU A 181 6.55 -13.55 -1.56
CA LEU A 181 6.21 -12.90 -0.31
C LEU A 181 4.70 -12.72 -0.22
N ARG A 182 4.07 -13.31 0.80
CA ARG A 182 2.64 -13.17 1.04
C ARG A 182 2.37 -12.16 2.14
N LEU A 183 1.60 -11.12 1.81
CA LEU A 183 1.09 -10.15 2.77
C LEU A 183 -0.36 -10.46 3.09
N ASP A 184 -0.65 -10.66 4.36
CA ASP A 184 -2.03 -10.73 4.88
C ASP A 184 -2.33 -9.52 5.76
N TYR A 185 -3.61 -9.27 6.07
CA TYR A 185 -4.00 -8.21 6.99
C TYR A 185 -3.29 -8.35 8.34
N LEU A 186 -3.07 -7.21 9.02
CA LEU A 186 -2.59 -7.26 10.39
C LEU A 186 -3.60 -7.98 11.28
N SER A 187 -3.10 -8.61 12.35
CA SER A 187 -4.00 -9.07 13.41
C SER A 187 -4.83 -7.90 13.94
N GLN A 188 -6.02 -8.19 14.44
CA GLN A 188 -6.93 -7.16 14.91
C GLN A 188 -6.34 -6.37 16.08
N GLU A 189 -5.56 -7.05 16.93
CA GLU A 189 -4.82 -6.46 18.05
C GLU A 189 -3.73 -5.51 17.53
N ALA A 190 -2.91 -5.96 16.56
CA ALA A 190 -1.86 -5.14 15.97
C ALA A 190 -2.45 -3.91 15.27
N TYR A 191 -3.55 -4.08 14.53
CA TYR A 191 -4.24 -2.97 13.87
C TYR A 191 -4.86 -1.99 14.87
N TRP A 192 -5.47 -2.50 15.95
CA TRP A 192 -5.95 -1.66 17.05
C TRP A 192 -4.80 -0.84 17.66
N HIS A 193 -3.67 -1.47 17.97
CA HIS A 193 -2.50 -0.76 18.49
C HIS A 193 -2.01 0.33 17.54
N PHE A 194 -1.96 0.03 16.24
CA PHE A 194 -1.65 1.01 15.21
C PHE A 194 -2.66 2.18 15.24
N PHE A 195 -3.95 1.89 15.13
CA PHE A 195 -5.01 2.92 15.10
C PHE A 195 -5.02 3.79 16.36
N LYS A 196 -4.86 3.16 17.54
CA LYS A 196 -4.73 3.85 18.82
C LYS A 196 -3.57 4.84 18.82
N SER A 197 -2.42 4.44 18.27
CA SER A 197 -1.23 5.31 18.21
C SER A 197 -1.43 6.55 17.34
N ILE A 198 -2.12 6.42 16.21
CA ILE A 198 -2.38 7.54 15.30
C ILE A 198 -3.52 8.44 15.77
N ALA A 199 -4.60 7.85 16.30
CA ALA A 199 -5.80 8.60 16.67
C ALA A 199 -5.58 9.47 17.92
N PHE A 200 -4.73 9.01 18.85
CA PHE A 200 -4.40 9.75 20.07
C PHE A 200 -3.10 10.55 19.97
N GLY A 201 -2.20 10.21 19.03
CA GLY A 201 -0.90 10.85 18.92
C GLY A 201 -0.09 10.73 20.21
N SER A 202 0.28 11.87 20.80
CA SER A 202 1.00 11.94 22.08
C SER A 202 0.11 11.90 23.32
N ILE A 203 -1.22 11.94 23.16
CA ILE A 203 -2.16 11.96 24.28
C ILE A 203 -2.31 10.55 24.84
N ASN A 204 -2.25 10.41 26.17
CA ASN A 204 -2.41 9.13 26.83
C ASN A 204 -3.88 8.65 26.73
N PRO A 205 -4.17 7.52 26.06
CA PRO A 205 -5.55 7.03 25.94
C PRO A 205 -6.16 6.63 27.29
N GLY A 206 -5.35 6.36 28.31
CA GLY A 206 -5.81 6.09 29.67
C GLY A 206 -6.52 7.28 30.34
N GLU A 207 -6.26 8.51 29.89
CA GLU A 207 -6.95 9.72 30.37
C GLU A 207 -8.35 9.87 29.76
N HIS A 208 -8.63 9.14 28.68
CA HIS A 208 -9.87 9.21 27.93
C HIS A 208 -10.50 7.82 27.69
N PRO A 209 -10.89 7.08 28.74
CA PRO A 209 -11.31 5.68 28.62
C PRO A 209 -12.50 5.48 27.68
N LYS A 210 -13.47 6.41 27.67
CA LYS A 210 -14.62 6.35 26.74
C LYS A 210 -14.20 6.48 25.27
N LEU A 211 -13.23 7.37 24.98
CA LEU A 211 -12.72 7.53 23.62
C LEU A 211 -11.88 6.33 23.22
N ALA A 212 -11.10 5.76 24.14
CA ALA A 212 -10.33 4.55 23.89
C ALA A 212 -11.23 3.36 23.52
N THR A 213 -12.38 3.20 24.18
CA THR A 213 -13.39 2.19 23.80
C THR A 213 -13.93 2.44 22.39
N MET A 214 -14.34 3.67 22.08
CA MET A 214 -14.84 4.01 20.73
C MET A 214 -13.76 3.83 19.65
N ALA A 215 -12.51 4.17 19.95
CA ALA A 215 -11.38 3.96 19.06
C ALA A 215 -11.18 2.47 18.72
N MET A 216 -11.34 1.61 19.73
CA MET A 216 -11.27 0.16 19.54
C MET A 216 -12.41 -0.30 18.65
N GLU A 217 -13.65 0.12 18.92
CA GLU A 217 -14.80 -0.19 18.06
C GLU A 217 -14.58 0.26 16.62
N ILE A 218 -14.08 1.49 16.39
CA ILE A 218 -13.75 1.99 15.06
C ILE A 218 -12.75 1.07 14.37
N ALA A 219 -11.66 0.68 15.05
CA ALA A 219 -10.66 -0.21 14.47
C ALA A 219 -11.23 -1.58 14.08
N LEU A 220 -12.19 -2.12 14.85
CA LEU A 220 -12.88 -3.38 14.51
C LEU A 220 -13.72 -3.26 13.22
N GLU A 221 -14.24 -2.07 12.92
CA GLU A 221 -15.08 -1.85 11.74
C GLU A 221 -14.28 -1.63 10.44
N GLN A 222 -13.00 -1.24 10.53
CA GLN A 222 -12.22 -0.79 9.37
C GLN A 222 -11.47 -1.86 8.57
N THR A 223 -11.76 -3.14 8.82
CA THR A 223 -11.19 -4.30 8.10
C THR A 223 -9.66 -4.23 7.91
N GLN A 224 -8.96 -3.70 8.91
CA GLN A 224 -7.51 -3.57 8.95
C GLN A 224 -6.89 -2.79 7.77
N CYS A 225 -7.66 -1.87 7.18
CA CYS A 225 -7.20 -1.00 6.11
C CYS A 225 -6.39 0.20 6.66
N PHE A 226 -5.10 0.28 6.31
CA PHE A 226 -4.22 1.37 6.76
C PHE A 226 -4.70 2.77 6.32
N THR A 227 -5.24 2.89 5.11
CA THR A 227 -5.73 4.18 4.58
C THR A 227 -6.96 4.66 5.36
N SER A 228 -7.90 3.76 5.64
CA SER A 228 -9.11 4.08 6.43
C SER A 228 -8.72 4.50 7.86
N ALA A 229 -7.81 3.75 8.48
CA ALA A 229 -7.27 4.10 9.79
C ALA A 229 -6.66 5.50 9.79
N ARG A 230 -5.83 5.82 8.78
CA ARG A 230 -5.20 7.14 8.67
C ARG A 230 -6.21 8.27 8.56
N ILE A 231 -7.18 8.16 7.65
CA ILE A 231 -8.19 9.21 7.42
C ILE A 231 -8.99 9.45 8.70
N VAL A 232 -9.48 8.37 9.32
CA VAL A 232 -10.31 8.49 10.52
C VAL A 232 -9.50 8.97 11.72
N ALA A 233 -8.25 8.52 11.88
CA ALA A 233 -7.38 9.03 12.93
C ALA A 233 -7.09 10.53 12.76
N GLU A 234 -6.79 10.99 11.54
CA GLU A 234 -6.57 12.42 11.25
C GLU A 234 -7.81 13.27 11.59
N LEU A 235 -9.03 12.74 11.36
CA LEU A 235 -10.27 13.41 11.76
C LEU A 235 -10.46 13.50 13.28
N LEU A 236 -10.00 12.49 14.02
CA LEU A 236 -10.21 12.35 15.46
C LEU A 236 -9.13 13.05 16.30
N GLN A 237 -7.89 13.11 15.79
CA GLN A 237 -6.69 13.58 16.50
C GLN A 237 -6.79 15.03 16.99
N HIS A 238 -7.72 15.82 16.44
CA HIS A 238 -7.91 17.22 16.79
C HIS A 238 -9.20 17.51 17.56
N ASN A 239 -10.00 16.48 17.88
CA ASN A 239 -11.28 16.66 18.56
C ASN A 239 -11.58 15.52 19.54
N PHE A 240 -11.34 15.75 20.83
CA PHE A 240 -11.55 14.79 21.91
C PHE A 240 -12.97 14.84 22.52
N ASN A 241 -13.95 15.38 21.79
CA ASN A 241 -15.34 15.38 22.22
C ASN A 241 -15.97 13.99 22.01
N ALA A 242 -16.53 13.40 23.07
CA ALA A 242 -17.12 12.05 22.99
C ALA A 242 -18.32 11.95 22.02
N ARG A 243 -19.09 13.01 21.82
CA ARG A 243 -20.20 13.03 20.84
C ARG A 243 -19.65 12.98 19.42
N PHE A 244 -18.58 13.71 19.14
CA PHE A 244 -17.93 13.70 17.83
C PHE A 244 -17.38 12.30 17.48
N TRP A 245 -16.67 11.67 18.40
CA TRP A 245 -16.16 10.30 18.22
C TRP A 245 -17.28 9.29 17.96
N ARG A 246 -18.42 9.43 18.67
CA ARG A 246 -19.59 8.57 18.44
C ARG A 246 -20.15 8.73 17.03
N THR A 247 -20.31 9.97 16.56
CA THR A 247 -20.77 10.23 15.19
C THR A 247 -19.83 9.65 14.15
N VAL A 248 -18.51 9.78 14.34
CA VAL A 248 -17.53 9.16 13.43
C VAL A 248 -17.65 7.64 13.42
N LEU A 249 -17.81 7.01 14.58
CA LEU A 249 -18.03 5.57 14.70
C LEU A 249 -19.32 5.11 13.97
N GLU A 250 -20.42 5.85 14.12
CA GLU A 250 -21.67 5.60 13.40
C GLU A 250 -21.46 5.67 11.88
N CYS A 251 -20.80 6.73 11.38
CA CYS A 251 -20.48 6.85 9.95
C CYS A 251 -19.58 5.71 9.43
N VAL A 252 -18.62 5.23 10.24
CA VAL A 252 -17.77 4.09 9.86
C VAL A 252 -18.59 2.81 9.74
N ARG A 253 -19.54 2.56 10.66
CA ARG A 253 -20.45 1.40 10.62
C ARG A 253 -21.34 1.43 9.38
N GLU A 254 -21.95 2.59 9.10
CA GLU A 254 -22.78 2.77 7.90
C GLU A 254 -21.97 2.53 6.62
N SER A 255 -20.76 3.08 6.54
CA SER A 255 -19.87 2.89 5.39
C SER A 255 -19.51 1.42 5.17
N LYS A 256 -19.26 0.67 6.24
CA LYS A 256 -19.01 -0.78 6.15
C LYS A 256 -20.22 -1.53 5.63
N GLN A 257 -21.41 -1.19 6.12
CA GLN A 257 -22.66 -1.82 5.71
C GLN A 257 -22.97 -1.53 4.23
N ILE A 258 -22.83 -0.28 3.79
CA ILE A 258 -22.99 0.11 2.38
C ILE A 258 -21.98 -0.63 1.50
N ASN A 259 -20.70 -0.67 1.89
CA ASN A 259 -19.69 -1.39 1.12
C ASN A 259 -19.98 -2.90 1.04
N HIS A 260 -20.50 -3.49 2.12
CA HIS A 260 -20.91 -4.90 2.10
C HIS A 260 -22.12 -5.14 1.19
N ILE A 261 -23.11 -4.24 1.17
CA ILE A 261 -24.28 -4.34 0.28
C ILE A 261 -23.89 -4.13 -1.19
N MET A 262 -23.02 -3.15 -1.46
CA MET A 262 -22.64 -2.75 -2.82
C MET A 262 -21.59 -3.66 -3.45
N PHE A 263 -20.69 -4.25 -2.65
CA PHE A 263 -19.51 -4.96 -3.15
C PHE A 263 -19.25 -6.32 -2.46
N GLY A 264 -20.14 -6.78 -1.56
CA GLY A 264 -19.95 -7.99 -0.75
C GLY A 264 -20.28 -9.32 -1.44
N GLN A 265 -20.66 -9.31 -2.71
CA GLN A 265 -20.60 -10.53 -3.53
C GLN A 265 -19.35 -10.46 -4.39
N HIS A 266 -18.24 -11.08 -3.93
CA HIS A 266 -17.18 -11.71 -4.73
C HIS A 266 -16.21 -12.46 -3.82
#